data_AF-A0A1I6FKF4-F1
#
_entry.id   AF-A0A1I6FKF4-F1
#
_cell.length_a   1.000
_cell.length_b   1.000
_cell.length_c   1.000
_cell.angle_alpha   90.00
_cell.angle_beta   90.00
_cell.angle_gamma   90.00
#
_symmetry.space_group_name_H-M   'P 1'
#
loop_
_entity.id
_entity.type
_entity.pdbx_description
1 polymer ?
#
loop_
_entity_poly.entity_id
_entity_poly.type
_entity_poly.pdbx_seq_one_letter_code
_entity_poly.pdbx_strand_id
1 'polypeptide(L)'
;MTASVADEIDEIEGELAAIEIDPVDLTAARRRVAETTGETDRLKERVATLRGDARARRAVDAEADETLDDLEAAAAELSAAQTEAIAAEQALERARGEAARARDQRRRRLRLRDRLRNRLCDARNELVEAVYPAFRRALAVVPRGDPSAAGQGPNGYDGSRIAASLAAVRIAALDGAVELRGDAARAVESADRSARSLLRTADVRVGDTAGEGERSGDAGGR
;
A
#
# COMPACT_ATOMS: atom_id res chain seq x y z
N MET A 1 22.26 17.22 -1.24
CA MET A 1 22.73 16.14 -2.11
C MET A 1 21.50 15.30 -2.42
N THR A 2 21.16 15.17 -3.70
CA THR A 2 20.02 14.39 -4.16
C THR A 2 20.55 13.16 -4.91
N ALA A 3 19.87 12.03 -4.78
CA ALA A 3 20.19 10.84 -5.57
C ALA A 3 19.85 11.09 -7.04
N SER A 4 20.55 10.40 -7.94
CA SER A 4 20.31 10.49 -9.38
C SER A 4 18.90 10.02 -9.77
N VAL A 5 18.33 9.11 -8.95
CA VAL A 5 17.00 8.52 -9.14
C VAL A 5 15.87 9.25 -8.42
N ALA A 6 16.12 10.45 -7.86
CA ALA A 6 15.11 11.20 -7.09
C ALA A 6 13.87 11.53 -7.94
N ASP A 7 14.05 12.05 -9.15
CA ASP A 7 12.94 12.40 -10.05
C ASP A 7 12.11 11.15 -10.44
N GLU A 8 12.77 10.00 -10.62
CA GLU A 8 12.08 8.74 -10.92
C GLU A 8 11.29 8.20 -9.73
N ILE A 9 11.76 8.42 -8.49
CA ILE A 9 11.01 8.11 -7.27
C ILE A 9 9.73 8.95 -7.24
N ASP A 10 9.84 10.27 -7.43
CA ASP A 10 8.71 11.19 -7.42
C ASP A 10 7.68 10.84 -8.52
N GLU A 11 8.14 10.47 -9.72
CA GLU A 11 7.29 10.00 -10.81
C GLU A 11 6.51 8.73 -10.42
N ILE A 12 7.20 7.72 -9.86
CA ILE A 12 6.55 6.46 -9.45
C ILE A 12 5.54 6.70 -8.32
N GLU A 13 5.86 7.57 -7.35
CA GLU A 13 4.94 7.94 -6.28
C GLU A 13 3.70 8.64 -6.84
N GLY A 14 3.87 9.55 -7.80
CA GLY A 14 2.77 10.17 -8.54
C GLY A 14 1.90 9.15 -9.29
N GLU A 15 2.51 8.21 -10.01
CA GLU A 15 1.78 7.13 -10.68
C GLU A 15 1.01 6.25 -9.70
N LEU A 16 1.59 5.94 -8.53
CA LEU A 16 0.94 5.15 -7.50
C LEU A 16 -0.26 5.87 -6.89
N ALA A 17 -0.14 7.18 -6.65
CA ALA A 17 -1.23 8.00 -6.14
C ALA A 17 -2.42 8.09 -7.10
N ALA A 18 -2.15 8.04 -8.42
CA ALA A 18 -3.19 8.09 -9.45
C ALA A 18 -3.95 6.76 -9.65
N ILE A 19 -3.51 5.64 -9.06
CA ILE A 19 -4.19 4.34 -9.23
C ILE A 19 -5.30 4.18 -8.19
N GLU A 20 -6.53 4.42 -8.64
CA GLU A 20 -7.77 4.08 -7.95
C GLU A 20 -8.28 2.71 -8.41
N ILE A 21 -8.80 1.90 -7.48
CA ILE A 21 -9.23 0.52 -7.76
C ILE A 21 -10.54 0.25 -7.05
N ASP A 22 -11.63 0.24 -7.82
CA ASP A 22 -12.95 -0.05 -7.28
C ASP A 22 -13.22 -1.55 -7.13
N PRO A 23 -13.92 -1.96 -6.06
CA PRO A 23 -14.41 -3.32 -5.92
C PRO A 23 -15.55 -3.58 -6.91
N VAL A 24 -15.54 -4.75 -7.55
CA VAL A 24 -16.57 -5.16 -8.52
C VAL A 24 -17.28 -6.42 -8.02
N ASP A 25 -18.61 -6.36 -7.89
CA ASP A 25 -19.42 -7.49 -7.45
C ASP A 25 -19.88 -8.38 -8.62
N LEU A 26 -19.02 -9.34 -8.98
CA LEU A 26 -19.34 -10.36 -9.97
C LEU A 26 -20.38 -11.37 -9.48
N THR A 27 -20.53 -11.54 -8.17
CA THR A 27 -21.42 -12.56 -7.60
C THR A 27 -22.87 -12.12 -7.75
N ALA A 28 -23.18 -10.87 -7.42
CA ALA A 28 -24.51 -10.30 -7.63
C ALA A 28 -24.92 -10.35 -9.11
N ALA A 29 -24.02 -10.00 -10.03
CA ALA A 29 -24.30 -10.03 -11.46
C ALA A 29 -24.58 -11.46 -11.97
N ARG A 30 -23.79 -12.46 -11.54
CA ARG A 30 -24.02 -13.88 -11.91
C ARG A 30 -25.34 -14.41 -11.36
N ARG A 31 -25.65 -14.08 -10.10
CA ARG A 31 -26.90 -14.48 -9.47
C ARG A 31 -28.09 -13.94 -10.27
N ARG A 32 -28.04 -12.67 -10.67
CA ARG A 32 -29.11 -12.06 -11.45
C ARG A 32 -29.35 -12.74 -12.79
N VAL A 33 -28.28 -13.08 -13.52
CA VAL A 33 -28.40 -13.86 -14.76
C VAL A 33 -29.10 -15.20 -14.49
N ALA A 34 -28.68 -15.93 -13.47
CA ALA A 34 -29.29 -17.21 -13.12
C ALA A 34 -30.77 -17.08 -12.75
N GLU A 35 -31.15 -16.03 -12.02
CA GLU A 35 -32.54 -15.72 -11.67
C GLU A 35 -33.38 -15.47 -12.94
N THR A 36 -32.93 -14.55 -13.80
CA THR A 36 -33.66 -14.18 -15.04
C THR A 36 -33.75 -15.33 -16.05
N THR A 37 -32.71 -16.17 -16.15
CA THR A 37 -32.75 -17.38 -16.99
C THR A 37 -33.75 -18.38 -16.44
N GLY A 38 -33.74 -18.63 -15.14
CA GLY A 38 -34.69 -19.55 -14.50
C GLY A 38 -36.15 -19.08 -14.61
N GLU A 39 -36.40 -17.78 -14.53
CA GLU A 39 -37.73 -17.20 -14.79
C GLU A 39 -38.17 -17.35 -16.25
N THR A 40 -37.26 -17.03 -17.19
CA THR A 40 -37.52 -17.19 -18.63
C THR A 40 -37.90 -18.63 -18.98
N ASP A 41 -37.21 -19.62 -18.42
CA ASP A 41 -37.48 -21.03 -18.71
C ASP A 41 -38.83 -21.49 -18.15
N ARG A 42 -39.20 -21.04 -16.94
CA ARG A 42 -40.54 -21.29 -16.36
C ARG A 42 -41.65 -20.69 -17.23
N LEU A 43 -41.46 -19.46 -17.73
CA LEU A 43 -42.44 -18.79 -18.58
C LEU A 43 -42.57 -19.45 -19.96
N LYS A 44 -41.46 -19.93 -20.55
CA LYS A 44 -41.51 -20.74 -21.79
C LYS A 44 -42.33 -22.01 -21.61
N GLU A 45 -42.15 -22.70 -20.49
CA GLU A 45 -42.93 -23.90 -20.17
C GLU A 45 -44.42 -23.57 -20.02
N ARG A 46 -44.77 -22.50 -19.29
CA ARG A 46 -46.15 -22.03 -19.15
C ARG A 46 -46.81 -21.71 -20.50
N VAL A 47 -46.12 -20.96 -21.35
CA VAL A 47 -46.59 -20.64 -22.72
C VAL A 47 -46.79 -21.92 -23.54
N ALA A 48 -45.87 -22.88 -23.46
CA ALA A 48 -45.97 -24.14 -24.18
C ALA A 48 -47.21 -24.95 -23.76
N THR A 49 -47.47 -25.02 -22.45
CA THR A 49 -48.65 -25.67 -21.85
C THR A 49 -49.94 -25.02 -22.33
N LEU A 50 -50.09 -23.70 -22.16
CA LEU A 50 -51.29 -22.96 -22.56
C LEU A 50 -51.56 -23.06 -24.07
N ARG A 51 -50.50 -23.05 -24.90
CA ARG A 51 -50.61 -23.27 -26.33
C ARG A 51 -51.11 -24.68 -26.66
N GLY A 52 -50.66 -25.69 -25.90
CA GLY A 52 -51.15 -27.07 -25.98
C GLY A 52 -52.64 -27.17 -25.66
N ASP A 53 -53.05 -26.58 -24.54
CA ASP A 53 -54.44 -26.58 -24.07
C ASP A 53 -55.39 -25.87 -25.05
N ALA A 54 -55.00 -24.69 -25.54
CA ALA A 54 -55.76 -23.95 -26.55
C ALA A 54 -55.94 -24.78 -27.83
N ARG A 55 -54.91 -25.52 -28.25
CA ARG A 55 -54.98 -26.42 -29.42
C ARG A 55 -55.91 -27.61 -29.17
N ALA A 56 -55.88 -28.18 -27.97
CA ALA A 56 -56.74 -29.30 -27.59
C ALA A 56 -58.22 -28.89 -27.56
N ARG A 57 -58.55 -27.74 -26.96
CA ARG A 57 -59.91 -27.18 -26.96
C ARG A 57 -60.44 -26.93 -28.37
N ARG A 58 -59.62 -26.32 -29.24
CA ARG A 58 -59.97 -26.10 -30.65
C ARG A 58 -60.21 -27.40 -31.43
N ALA A 59 -59.54 -28.50 -31.08
CA ALA A 59 -59.71 -29.79 -31.77
C ALA A 59 -61.04 -30.48 -31.44
N VAL A 60 -61.70 -30.09 -30.35
CA VAL A 60 -62.99 -30.63 -29.91
C VAL A 60 -64.12 -29.60 -29.97
N ASP A 61 -63.90 -28.49 -30.71
CA ASP A 61 -64.82 -27.35 -30.82
C ASP A 61 -65.32 -26.81 -29.45
N ALA A 62 -64.44 -26.83 -28.44
CA ALA A 62 -64.72 -26.25 -27.13
C ALA A 62 -64.31 -24.77 -27.07
N GLU A 63 -65.02 -24.01 -26.23
CA GLU A 63 -64.72 -22.60 -25.91
C GLU A 63 -63.25 -22.45 -25.45
N ALA A 64 -62.51 -21.52 -26.05
CA ALA A 64 -61.08 -21.36 -25.82
C ALA A 64 -60.64 -19.94 -25.45
N ASP A 65 -61.55 -18.96 -25.43
CA ASP A 65 -61.23 -17.54 -25.27
C ASP A 65 -60.40 -17.25 -24.01
N GLU A 66 -60.82 -17.73 -22.84
CA GLU A 66 -60.07 -17.57 -21.58
C GLU A 66 -58.65 -18.15 -21.66
N THR A 67 -58.46 -19.26 -22.38
CA THR A 67 -57.13 -19.88 -22.56
C THR A 67 -56.24 -19.07 -23.50
N LEU A 68 -56.86 -18.38 -24.46
CA LEU A 68 -56.15 -17.50 -25.39
C LEU A 68 -55.71 -16.22 -24.68
N ASP A 69 -56.56 -15.66 -23.82
CA ASP A 69 -56.21 -14.51 -22.98
C ASP A 69 -55.04 -14.86 -22.02
N ASP A 70 -55.10 -16.02 -21.36
CA ASP A 70 -54.01 -16.51 -20.51
C ASP A 70 -52.71 -16.72 -21.30
N LEU A 71 -52.81 -17.26 -22.52
CA LEU A 71 -51.66 -17.47 -23.40
C LEU A 71 -51.03 -16.14 -23.83
N GLU A 72 -51.85 -15.15 -24.18
CA GLU A 72 -51.37 -13.81 -24.54
C GLU A 72 -50.67 -13.14 -23.35
N ALA A 73 -51.26 -13.19 -22.16
CA ALA A 73 -50.65 -12.68 -20.94
C ALA A 73 -49.30 -13.37 -20.63
N ALA A 74 -49.25 -14.70 -20.68
CA ALA A 74 -48.02 -15.45 -20.46
C ALA A 74 -46.94 -15.15 -21.53
N ALA A 75 -47.33 -14.91 -22.78
CA ALA A 75 -46.41 -14.51 -23.84
C ALA A 75 -45.85 -13.10 -23.62
N ALA A 76 -46.67 -12.16 -23.14
CA ALA A 76 -46.23 -10.82 -22.76
C ALA A 76 -45.24 -10.86 -21.57
N GLU A 77 -45.56 -11.63 -20.52
CA GLU A 77 -44.65 -11.88 -19.39
C GLU A 77 -43.31 -12.47 -19.87
N LEU A 78 -43.35 -13.48 -20.76
CA LEU A 78 -42.15 -14.09 -21.33
C LEU A 78 -41.30 -13.07 -22.09
N SER A 79 -41.91 -12.20 -22.89
CA SER A 79 -41.19 -11.17 -23.64
C SER A 79 -40.49 -10.17 -22.72
N ALA A 80 -41.16 -9.76 -21.62
CA ALA A 80 -40.55 -8.91 -20.60
C ALA A 80 -39.37 -9.61 -19.91
N ALA A 81 -39.56 -10.85 -19.45
CA ALA A 81 -38.50 -11.63 -18.78
C ALA A 81 -37.28 -11.87 -19.69
N GLN A 82 -37.50 -12.10 -20.99
CA GLN A 82 -36.41 -12.24 -21.96
C GLN A 82 -35.61 -10.93 -22.11
N THR A 83 -36.29 -9.79 -22.08
CA THR A 83 -35.64 -8.48 -22.11
C THR A 83 -34.78 -8.27 -20.86
N GLU A 84 -35.30 -8.64 -19.69
CA GLU A 84 -34.56 -8.59 -18.43
C GLU A 84 -33.35 -9.53 -18.41
N ALA A 85 -33.48 -10.74 -18.96
CA ALA A 85 -32.37 -11.69 -19.08
C ALA A 85 -31.23 -11.12 -19.94
N ILE A 86 -31.55 -10.51 -21.09
CA ILE A 86 -30.56 -9.84 -21.94
C ILE A 86 -29.87 -8.71 -21.16
N ALA A 87 -30.63 -7.89 -20.43
CA ALA A 87 -30.07 -6.80 -19.62
C ALA A 87 -29.14 -7.33 -18.50
N ALA A 88 -29.51 -8.43 -17.84
CA ALA A 88 -28.70 -9.08 -16.82
C ALA A 88 -27.38 -9.63 -17.38
N GLU A 89 -27.42 -10.27 -18.56
CA GLU A 89 -26.23 -10.76 -19.26
C GLU A 89 -25.27 -9.63 -19.63
N GLN A 90 -25.80 -8.55 -20.20
CA GLN A 90 -25.01 -7.36 -20.53
C GLN A 90 -24.40 -6.70 -19.28
N ALA A 91 -25.13 -6.69 -18.16
CA ALA A 91 -24.60 -6.21 -16.89
C ALA A 91 -23.46 -7.10 -16.36
N LEU A 92 -23.57 -8.42 -16.47
CA LEU A 92 -22.52 -9.35 -16.11
C LEU A 92 -21.27 -9.18 -16.99
N GLU A 93 -21.43 -8.97 -18.29
CA GLU A 93 -20.32 -8.72 -19.20
C GLU A 93 -19.56 -7.43 -18.84
N ARG A 94 -20.30 -6.34 -18.57
CA ARG A 94 -19.70 -5.08 -18.09
C ARG A 94 -18.93 -5.29 -16.79
N ALA A 95 -19.54 -5.94 -15.80
CA ALA A 95 -18.89 -6.25 -14.53
C ALA A 95 -17.62 -7.12 -14.72
N ARG A 96 -17.62 -8.09 -15.64
CA ARG A 96 -16.42 -8.87 -15.99
C ARG A 96 -15.30 -7.99 -16.55
N GLY A 97 -15.63 -7.07 -17.44
CA GLY A 97 -14.69 -6.10 -18.00
C GLY A 97 -14.10 -5.19 -16.94
N GLU A 98 -14.93 -4.64 -16.04
CA GLU A 98 -14.49 -3.82 -14.91
C GLU A 98 -13.60 -4.61 -13.95
N ALA A 99 -13.97 -5.85 -13.60
CA ALA A 99 -13.16 -6.70 -12.73
C ALA A 99 -11.80 -7.06 -13.36
N ALA A 100 -11.73 -7.19 -14.69
CA ALA A 100 -10.48 -7.36 -15.42
C ALA A 100 -9.59 -6.12 -15.31
N ARG A 101 -10.14 -4.93 -15.61
CA ARG A 101 -9.42 -3.65 -15.47
C ARG A 101 -8.92 -3.42 -14.05
N ALA A 102 -9.75 -3.67 -13.04
CA ALA A 102 -9.37 -3.55 -11.63
C ALA A 102 -8.22 -4.51 -11.27
N ARG A 103 -8.21 -5.73 -11.83
CA ARG A 103 -7.09 -6.68 -11.64
C ARG A 103 -5.81 -6.18 -12.30
N ASP A 104 -5.89 -5.64 -13.50
CA ASP A 104 -4.72 -5.11 -14.20
C ASP A 104 -4.15 -3.88 -13.51
N GLN A 105 -5.00 -2.99 -12.99
CA GLN A 105 -4.59 -1.86 -12.15
C GLN A 105 -3.90 -2.35 -10.86
N ARG A 106 -4.46 -3.37 -10.17
CA ARG A 106 -3.80 -3.99 -9.00
C ARG A 106 -2.41 -4.52 -9.34
N ARG A 107 -2.29 -5.21 -10.47
CA ARG A 107 -1.01 -5.76 -10.96
C ARG A 107 -0.02 -4.64 -11.28
N ARG A 108 -0.47 -3.56 -11.93
CA ARG A 108 0.36 -2.37 -12.21
C ARG A 108 0.84 -1.74 -10.89
N ARG A 109 -0.05 -1.52 -9.93
CA ARG A 109 0.28 -0.97 -8.61
C ARG A 109 1.34 -1.80 -7.88
N LEU A 110 1.24 -3.13 -7.90
CA LEU A 110 2.25 -4.02 -7.31
C LEU A 110 3.62 -3.84 -7.99
N ARG A 111 3.68 -3.85 -9.32
CA ARG A 111 4.92 -3.63 -10.07
C ARG A 111 5.57 -2.28 -9.75
N LEU A 112 4.76 -1.22 -9.67
CA LEU A 112 5.25 0.11 -9.31
C LEU A 112 5.79 0.17 -7.88
N ARG A 113 5.11 -0.47 -6.90
CA ARG A 113 5.61 -0.56 -5.52
C ARG A 113 6.94 -1.28 -5.42
N ASP A 114 7.13 -2.33 -6.21
CA ASP A 114 8.40 -3.06 -6.25
C ASP A 114 9.50 -2.22 -6.90
N ARG A 115 9.18 -1.54 -8.02
CA ARG A 115 10.11 -0.59 -8.65
C ARG A 115 10.50 0.54 -7.70
N LEU A 116 9.54 1.14 -7.00
CA LEU A 116 9.80 2.19 -6.00
C LEU A 116 10.76 1.70 -4.92
N ARG A 117 10.53 0.50 -4.38
CA ARG A 117 11.41 -0.07 -3.36
C ARG A 117 12.85 -0.24 -3.87
N ASN A 118 12.99 -0.71 -5.11
CA ASN A 118 14.32 -0.85 -5.72
C ASN A 118 14.99 0.52 -5.89
N ARG A 119 14.27 1.53 -6.39
CA ARG A 119 14.83 2.88 -6.55
C ARG A 119 15.16 3.56 -5.24
N LEU A 120 14.40 3.34 -4.18
CA LEU A 120 14.75 3.80 -2.84
C LEU A 120 16.03 3.12 -2.33
N CYS A 121 16.23 1.83 -2.61
CA CYS A 121 17.48 1.14 -2.32
C CYS A 121 18.66 1.74 -3.10
N ASP A 122 18.49 2.00 -4.39
CA ASP A 122 19.52 2.62 -5.24
C ASP A 122 19.87 4.01 -4.74
N ALA A 123 18.87 4.86 -4.48
CA ALA A 123 19.06 6.19 -3.91
C ALA A 123 19.82 6.14 -2.59
N ARG A 124 19.45 5.21 -1.70
CA ARG A 124 20.16 5.02 -0.43
C ARG A 124 21.62 4.64 -0.67
N ASN A 125 21.90 3.73 -1.59
CA ASN A 125 23.27 3.31 -1.88
C ASN A 125 24.11 4.47 -2.43
N GLU A 126 23.58 5.23 -3.40
CA GLU A 126 24.26 6.41 -3.96
C GLU A 126 24.57 7.47 -2.89
N LEU A 127 23.57 7.81 -2.06
CA LEU A 127 23.73 8.80 -0.99
C LEU A 127 24.76 8.33 0.04
N VAL A 128 24.70 7.05 0.42
CA VAL A 128 25.65 6.47 1.37
C VAL A 128 27.06 6.49 0.78
N GLU A 129 27.26 6.08 -0.46
CA GLU A 129 28.55 6.12 -1.15
C GLU A 129 29.11 7.55 -1.24
N ALA A 130 28.27 8.52 -1.58
CA ALA A 130 28.68 9.91 -1.71
C ALA A 130 29.06 10.55 -0.36
N VAL A 131 28.39 10.17 0.74
CA VAL A 131 28.65 10.69 2.09
C VAL A 131 29.83 9.96 2.76
N TYR A 132 30.10 8.72 2.39
CA TYR A 132 31.06 7.86 3.07
C TYR A 132 32.49 8.42 3.16
N PRO A 133 33.08 9.07 2.13
CA PRO A 133 34.38 9.74 2.26
C PRO A 133 34.38 10.85 3.32
N ALA A 134 33.29 11.60 3.47
CA ALA A 134 33.17 12.62 4.51
C ALA A 134 33.06 12.01 5.89
N PHE A 135 32.31 10.91 6.03
CA PHE A 135 32.23 10.12 7.26
C PHE A 135 33.61 9.60 7.70
N ARG A 136 34.39 9.00 6.79
CA ARG A 136 35.75 8.52 7.09
C ARG A 136 36.68 9.65 7.56
N ARG A 137 36.58 10.84 6.97
CA ARG A 137 37.32 12.02 7.44
C ARG A 137 36.85 12.51 8.80
N ALA A 138 35.55 12.43 9.09
CA ALA A 138 35.00 12.81 10.39
C ALA A 138 35.52 11.91 11.52
N LEU A 139 35.71 10.61 11.26
CA LEU A 139 36.32 9.67 12.22
C LEU A 139 37.71 10.09 12.70
N ALA A 140 38.47 10.84 11.90
CA ALA A 140 39.81 11.33 12.30
C ALA A 140 39.77 12.40 13.39
N VAL A 141 38.59 12.99 13.63
CA VAL A 141 38.44 14.18 14.48
C VAL A 141 37.58 13.88 15.70
N VAL A 142 36.59 13.01 15.57
CA VAL A 142 35.66 12.71 16.67
C VAL A 142 36.33 11.84 17.75
N PRO A 143 35.92 11.98 19.02
CA PRO A 143 36.43 11.16 20.11
C PRO A 143 36.24 9.67 19.84
N ARG A 144 37.26 8.87 20.17
CA ARG A 144 37.30 7.41 19.94
C ARG A 144 37.14 7.01 18.46
N GLY A 145 37.28 7.96 17.54
CA GLY A 145 37.26 7.72 16.11
C GLY A 145 38.61 7.24 15.60
N ASP A 146 38.56 6.29 14.68
CA ASP A 146 39.71 5.82 13.93
C ASP A 146 39.31 5.69 12.44
N PRO A 147 39.92 6.47 11.53
CA PRO A 147 39.70 6.34 10.09
C PRO A 147 40.08 4.98 9.50
N SER A 148 40.95 4.21 10.18
CA SER A 148 41.37 2.87 9.74
C SER A 148 40.25 1.85 9.94
N ALA A 149 39.48 1.99 11.03
CA ALA A 149 38.29 1.21 11.34
C ALA A 149 37.09 1.50 10.42
N ALA A 150 37.21 2.47 9.50
CA ALA A 150 36.18 2.77 8.51
C ALA A 150 35.91 1.56 7.59
N GLY A 151 36.96 0.85 7.20
CA GLY A 151 36.88 -0.17 6.16
C GLY A 151 36.80 0.42 4.74
N GLN A 152 36.69 -0.45 3.74
CA GLN A 152 36.75 -0.06 2.32
C GLN A 152 35.45 0.55 1.77
N GLY A 153 34.36 0.43 2.52
CA GLY A 153 33.05 0.93 2.10
C GLY A 153 32.05 0.96 3.25
N PRO A 154 30.85 1.47 3.01
CA PRO A 154 29.84 1.74 4.04
C PRO A 154 29.47 0.55 4.93
N ASN A 155 29.50 -0.67 4.40
CA ASN A 155 29.20 -1.90 5.14
C ASN A 155 30.41 -2.50 5.89
N GLY A 156 31.57 -1.85 5.82
CA GLY A 156 32.84 -2.35 6.37
C GLY A 156 33.28 -1.68 7.67
N TYR A 157 32.43 -0.85 8.29
CA TYR A 157 32.76 -0.17 9.53
C TYR A 157 32.80 -1.15 10.71
N ASP A 158 33.96 -1.26 11.37
CA ASP A 158 34.19 -2.15 12.53
C ASP A 158 34.64 -1.36 13.79
N GLY A 159 34.39 -0.04 13.79
CA GLY A 159 34.77 0.84 14.88
C GLY A 159 33.70 1.03 15.96
N SER A 160 33.97 1.95 16.89
CA SER A 160 33.04 2.29 17.96
C SER A 160 31.73 2.89 17.45
N ARG A 161 30.59 2.31 17.84
CA ARG A 161 29.25 2.87 17.54
C ARG A 161 29.09 4.33 17.96
N ILE A 162 29.72 4.74 19.08
CA ILE A 162 29.70 6.12 19.55
C ILE A 162 30.46 7.02 18.58
N ALA A 163 31.65 6.62 18.14
CA ALA A 163 32.43 7.37 17.17
C ALA A 163 31.72 7.48 15.82
N ALA A 164 31.08 6.41 15.34
CA ALA A 164 30.24 6.47 14.15
C ALA A 164 29.08 7.47 14.31
N SER A 165 28.40 7.46 15.45
CA SER A 165 27.28 8.37 15.72
C SER A 165 27.74 9.83 15.75
N LEU A 166 28.86 10.13 16.43
CA LEU A 166 29.44 11.48 16.46
C LEU A 166 29.95 11.92 15.08
N ALA A 167 30.53 11.01 14.30
CA ALA A 167 30.95 11.28 12.93
C ALA A 167 29.75 11.56 12.02
N ALA A 168 28.64 10.83 12.17
CA ALA A 168 27.39 11.06 11.45
C ALA A 168 26.76 12.42 11.82
N VAL A 169 26.74 12.78 13.10
CA VAL A 169 26.29 14.11 13.56
C VAL A 169 27.17 15.22 12.97
N ARG A 170 28.49 15.02 12.94
CA ARG A 170 29.43 16.02 12.41
C ARG A 170 29.23 16.32 10.92
N ILE A 171 28.85 15.31 10.13
CA ILE A 171 28.63 15.47 8.69
C ILE A 171 27.19 15.85 8.35
N ALA A 172 26.25 15.61 9.26
CA ALA A 172 24.88 16.04 9.12
C ALA A 172 24.83 17.58 9.24
N ALA A 173 24.26 18.24 8.24
CA ALA A 173 23.96 19.66 8.29
C ALA A 173 22.72 19.87 9.17
N LEU A 174 22.90 19.74 10.49
CA LEU A 174 21.83 19.89 11.47
C LEU A 174 21.66 21.37 11.83
N ASP A 175 20.47 21.91 11.54
CA ASP A 175 20.09 23.28 11.89
C ASP A 175 19.51 23.39 13.31
N GLY A 176 19.33 22.27 14.01
CA GLY A 176 18.78 22.18 15.37
C GLY A 176 19.83 21.84 16.44
N ALA A 177 19.47 22.10 17.70
CA ALA A 177 20.32 21.77 18.84
C ALA A 177 20.48 20.24 19.00
N VAL A 178 21.72 19.80 19.24
CA VAL A 178 22.06 18.39 19.48
C VAL A 178 22.31 18.17 20.96
N GLU A 179 21.55 17.26 21.56
CA GLU A 179 21.76 16.85 22.95
C GLU A 179 22.54 15.54 23.00
N LEU A 180 23.66 15.53 23.72
CA LEU A 180 24.47 14.35 23.98
C LEU A 180 24.24 13.87 25.41
N ARG A 181 24.11 12.54 25.58
CA ARG A 181 23.94 11.90 26.88
C ARG A 181 24.82 10.66 27.00
N GLY A 182 25.03 10.20 28.23
CA GLY A 182 25.68 8.93 28.53
C GLY A 182 27.11 8.84 27.97
N ASP A 183 27.45 7.72 27.33
CA ASP A 183 28.81 7.49 26.81
C ASP A 183 29.24 8.50 25.73
N ALA A 184 28.29 9.07 24.97
CA ALA A 184 28.59 10.09 23.96
C ALA A 184 28.95 11.44 24.60
N ALA A 185 28.25 11.82 25.68
CA ALA A 185 28.56 12.99 26.49
C ALA A 185 29.95 12.85 27.12
N ARG A 186 30.19 11.73 27.83
CA ARG A 186 31.49 11.43 28.45
C ARG A 186 32.64 11.42 27.45
N ALA A 187 32.43 10.86 26.25
CA ALA A 187 33.45 10.85 25.21
C ALA A 187 33.80 12.26 24.71
N VAL A 188 32.83 13.17 24.59
CA VAL A 188 33.05 14.56 24.16
C VAL A 188 33.66 15.40 25.28
N GLU A 189 33.25 15.21 26.53
CA GLU A 189 33.85 15.88 27.69
C GLU A 189 35.32 15.48 27.90
N SER A 190 35.65 14.21 27.67
CA SER A 190 37.02 13.70 27.79
C SER A 190 37.96 14.14 26.66
N ALA A 191 37.46 14.87 25.66
CA ALA A 191 38.24 15.27 24.50
C ALA A 191 38.84 16.68 24.67
N ASP A 192 40.08 16.89 24.22
CA ASP A 192 40.79 18.17 24.31
C ASP A 192 40.20 19.29 23.42
N ARG A 193 39.13 19.02 22.66
CA ARG A 193 38.48 19.99 21.75
C ARG A 193 37.05 20.24 22.19
N SER A 194 36.59 21.48 21.99
CA SER A 194 35.20 21.84 22.29
C SER A 194 34.19 21.04 21.46
N ALA A 195 33.05 20.71 22.06
CA ALA A 195 31.95 19.98 21.41
C ALA A 195 31.51 20.62 20.07
N ARG A 196 31.46 21.95 20.03
CA ARG A 196 31.16 22.73 18.82
C ARG A 196 32.18 22.49 17.70
N SER A 197 33.47 22.45 18.04
CA SER A 197 34.55 22.15 17.09
C SER A 197 34.49 20.70 16.60
N LEU A 198 34.13 19.76 17.48
CA LEU A 198 34.02 18.33 17.19
C LEU A 198 32.81 17.97 16.33
N LEU A 199 31.68 18.68 16.47
CA LEU A 199 30.43 18.31 15.79
C LEU A 199 29.98 19.30 14.72
N ARG A 200 30.65 20.44 14.55
CA ARG A 200 30.30 21.47 13.53
C ARG A 200 28.83 21.94 13.56
N THR A 201 28.11 21.67 14.64
CA THR A 201 26.78 22.23 14.91
C THR A 201 26.91 23.40 15.88
N ALA A 202 26.05 24.42 15.70
CA ALA A 202 26.10 25.66 16.46
C ALA A 202 25.74 25.46 17.94
N ASP A 203 24.82 24.52 18.23
CA ASP A 203 24.24 24.31 19.55
C ASP A 203 24.36 22.84 19.98
N VAL A 204 25.37 22.53 20.81
CA VAL A 204 25.53 21.23 21.45
C VAL A 204 25.28 21.36 22.94
N ARG A 205 24.34 20.58 23.47
CA ARG A 205 24.10 20.45 24.91
C ARG A 205 24.63 19.10 25.37
N VAL A 206 25.52 19.12 26.35
CA VAL A 206 26.02 17.90 27.00
C VAL A 206 25.24 17.75 28.29
N GLY A 207 24.38 16.73 28.36
CA GLY A 207 23.59 16.45 29.55
C GLY A 207 24.43 15.68 30.57
N ASP A 208 24.46 16.18 31.81
CA ASP A 208 25.10 15.49 32.93
C ASP A 208 24.31 14.21 33.26
N THR A 209 25.01 13.11 33.49
CA THR A 209 24.39 11.88 34.02
C THR A 209 24.17 12.03 35.52
N ALA A 210 23.27 12.90 35.92
CA ALA A 210 22.80 13.01 37.30
C ALA A 210 21.26 12.93 37.28
N GLY A 211 20.72 11.70 37.31
CA GLY A 211 19.26 11.55 37.32
C GLY A 211 18.67 10.16 37.18
N GLU A 212 19.30 9.09 37.66
CA GLU A 212 18.59 7.83 37.96
C GLU A 212 19.19 7.23 39.24
N GLY A 213 18.61 7.61 40.39
CA GLY A 213 19.08 7.14 41.70
C GLY A 213 18.34 7.69 42.92
N GLU A 214 17.27 8.47 42.77
CA GLU A 214 16.34 8.74 43.86
C GLU A 214 15.11 7.84 43.73
N ARG A 215 15.15 6.70 44.43
CA ARG A 215 13.94 6.11 45.02
C ARG A 215 14.12 6.14 46.54
N SER A 216 13.75 7.27 47.12
CA SER A 216 13.38 7.36 48.52
C SER A 216 11.92 6.93 48.67
N GLY A 217 11.67 6.04 49.62
CA GLY A 217 10.38 5.87 50.30
C GLY A 217 9.47 4.78 49.74
N ASP A 218 9.36 3.65 50.46
CA ASP A 218 8.22 3.55 51.37
C ASP A 218 8.50 2.60 52.54
N ALA A 219 8.15 3.09 53.72
CA ALA A 219 8.11 2.38 54.97
C ALA A 219 6.64 2.09 55.30
N GLY A 220 6.30 0.82 55.50
CA GLY A 220 5.03 0.37 56.03
C GLY A 220 4.92 -1.14 55.79
N GLY A 221 4.78 -2.03 56.75
CA GLY A 221 4.15 -1.92 58.06
C GLY A 221 3.26 -3.14 58.21
N ARG A 222 3.74 -4.16 58.93
CA ARG A 222 3.02 -5.11 59.82
C ARG A 222 3.93 -6.26 60.20
#